data_AF-A0A920SJK3-F1
#
_entry.id   AF-A0A920SJK3-F1
#
_cell.length_a   1.000
_cell.length_b   1.000
_cell.length_c   1.000
_cell.angle_alpha   90.00
_cell.angle_beta   90.00
_cell.angle_gamma   90.00
#
_symmetry.space_group_name_H-M   'P 1'
#
loop_
_entity.id
_entity.type
_entity.pdbx_description
1 polymer ?
#
loop_
_entity_poly.entity_id
_entity_poly.type
_entity_poly.pdbx_seq_one_letter_code
_entity_poly.pdbx_strand_id
1 'polypeptide(L)' 'MRVLESHVCGIWRAPSADGVVARHAITGEPVAFVSSAGIDLSAAVTHARDIGGPPLDP' A
#
# COMPACT_ATOMS: atom_id res chain seq x y z
N MET A 1 -17.92 -1.39 4.78
CA MET A 1 -16.72 -1.91 4.09
C MET A 1 -15.56 -1.00 4.43
N ARG A 2 -14.37 -1.52 4.77
CA ARG A 2 -13.23 -0.68 5.17
C ARG A 2 -12.30 -0.38 3.99
N VAL A 3 -11.68 0.79 4.00
CA VAL A 3 -10.59 1.14 3.08
C VAL A 3 -9.27 0.80 3.77
N LEU A 4 -8.36 0.11 3.07
CA LEU A 4 -7.03 -0.21 3.62
C LEU A 4 -6.05 0.93 3.41
N GLU A 5 -5.37 1.28 4.49
CA GLU A 5 -4.22 2.19 4.44
C GLU A 5 -2.96 1.46 3.98
N SER A 6 -2.06 2.20 3.34
CA SER A 6 -0.73 1.72 2.97
C SER A 6 0.30 2.30 3.93
N HIS A 7 1.18 1.46 4.46
CA HIS A 7 2.29 1.91 5.29
C HIS A 7 3.52 2.18 4.42
N VAL A 8 3.84 3.46 4.20
CA VAL A 8 4.96 3.90 3.36
C VAL A 8 5.68 5.06 4.04
N CYS A 9 7.00 5.16 3.84
CA CYS A 9 7.82 6.20 4.49
C CYS A 9 7.68 6.23 6.03
N GLY A 10 7.44 5.08 6.66
CA GLY A 10 7.28 4.98 8.12
C GLY A 10 5.94 5.50 8.67
N ILE A 11 4.95 5.77 7.82
CA ILE A 11 3.63 6.25 8.24
C ILE A 11 2.49 5.52 7.51
N TRP A 12 1.35 5.37 8.18
CA TRP A 12 0.11 4.92 7.55
C TRP A 12 -0.49 6.05 6.71
N ARG A 13 -0.87 5.74 5.46
CA ARG A 13 -1.51 6.68 4.53
C ARG A 13 -2.81 6.08 4.00
N ALA A 14 -3.91 6.79 4.21
CA ALA A 14 -5.15 6.54 3.51
C ALA A 14 -5.04 6.92 2.02
N PRO A 15 -5.67 6.17 1.11
CA PRO A 15 -5.66 6.50 -0.31
C PRO A 15 -6.55 7.73 -0.60
N SER A 16 -6.23 8.46 -1.66
CA SER A 16 -7.02 9.62 -2.10
C SER A 16 -8.30 9.27 -2.86
N ALA A 17 -8.46 8.00 -3.24
CA ALA A 17 -9.65 7.48 -3.89
C ALA A 17 -9.81 5.99 -3.57
N ASP A 18 -11.06 5.56 -3.45
CA ASP A 18 -11.40 4.13 -3.40
C ASP A 18 -10.89 3.44 -4.67
N GLY A 19 -10.37 2.23 -4.51
CA GLY A 19 -9.78 1.46 -5.60
C GLY A 19 -10.51 0.14 -5.84
N VAL A 20 -9.76 -0.95 -5.89
CA VAL A 20 -10.27 -2.28 -6.20
C VAL A 20 -10.90 -2.90 -4.95
N VAL A 21 -12.01 -3.62 -5.14
CA VAL A 21 -12.61 -4.43 -4.08
C VAL A 21 -11.78 -5.69 -3.87
N ALA A 22 -11.17 -5.81 -2.69
CA ALA A 22 -10.63 -7.07 -2.21
C ALA A 22 -11.80 -7.99 -1.81
N ARG A 23 -11.74 -9.25 -2.23
CA ARG A 23 -12.80 -10.24 -2.00
C ARG A 23 -12.28 -11.40 -1.18
N HIS A 24 -13.16 -11.99 -0.39
CA HIS A 24 -12.91 -13.24 0.31
C HIS A 24 -12.58 -14.34 -0.71
N ALA A 25 -11.44 -15.03 -0.54
CA ALA A 25 -10.92 -15.96 -1.55
C ALA A 25 -11.82 -17.18 -1.81
N ILE A 26 -12.61 -17.60 -0.81
CA ILE A 26 -13.53 -18.76 -0.94
C ILE A 26 -14.93 -18.33 -1.41
N THR A 27 -15.58 -17.36 -0.74
CA THR A 27 -16.97 -16.98 -1.00
C THR A 27 -17.14 -15.89 -2.06
N GLY A 28 -16.08 -15.15 -2.41
CA GLY A 28 -16.14 -14.02 -3.33
C GLY A 28 -16.76 -12.74 -2.74
N GLU A 29 -17.19 -12.77 -1.48
CA GLU A 29 -17.81 -11.63 -0.81
C GLU A 29 -16.81 -10.47 -0.65
N PRO A 30 -17.22 -9.21 -0.84
CA PRO A 30 -16.38 -8.05 -0.60
C PRO A 30 -15.88 -7.96 0.86
N VAL A 31 -14.58 -7.71 1.06
CA VAL A 31 -13.98 -7.56 2.41
C VAL A 31 -13.35 -6.19 2.66
N ALA A 32 -12.84 -5.51 1.63
CA ALA A 32 -12.23 -4.18 1.75
C ALA A 32 -12.09 -3.49 0.39
N PHE A 33 -11.80 -2.19 0.41
CA PHE A 33 -11.28 -1.44 -0.73
C PHE A 33 -9.76 -1.24 -0.59
N VAL A 34 -9.03 -1.42 -1.69
CA VAL A 34 -7.56 -1.28 -1.73
C VAL A 34 -7.19 -0.34 -2.87
N SER A 35 -6.33 0.63 -2.57
CA SER A 35 -5.86 1.62 -3.52
C SER A 35 -4.50 2.15 -3.11
N SER A 36 -3.68 2.48 -4.11
CA SER A 36 -2.43 3.24 -3.94
C SER A 36 -2.57 4.67 -4.46
N ALA A 37 -3.79 5.13 -4.78
CA ALA A 37 -4.03 6.49 -5.25
C ALA A 37 -3.54 7.51 -4.22
N GLY A 38 -2.77 8.51 -4.68
CA GLY A 38 -2.20 9.54 -3.82
C GLY A 38 -0.88 9.15 -3.12
N ILE A 39 -0.38 7.92 -3.29
CA ILE A 39 0.93 7.53 -2.80
C ILE A 39 2.02 8.02 -3.76
N ASP A 40 2.97 8.81 -3.23
CA ASP A 40 4.22 9.11 -3.92
C ASP A 40 5.15 7.88 -3.85
N LEU A 41 5.13 7.09 -4.92
CA LEU A 41 5.98 5.90 -5.05
C LEU A 41 7.46 6.25 -5.18
N SER A 42 7.81 7.41 -5.73
CA SER A 42 9.20 7.85 -5.84
C SER A 42 9.78 8.10 -4.45
N ALA A 43 9.06 8.86 -3.62
CA ALA A 43 9.43 9.08 -2.23
C ALA A 43 9.49 7.76 -1.42
N ALA A 44 8.56 6.83 -1.67
CA ALA A 44 8.57 5.52 -1.00
C ALA A 44 9.84 4.70 -1.35
N VAL A 45 10.22 4.67 -2.64
CA VAL A 45 11.43 3.97 -3.10
C VAL A 45 12.70 4.64 -2.56
N THR A 46 12.78 5.98 -2.59
CA THR A 46 13.91 6.72 -2.00
C THR A 46 14.05 6.39 -0.51
N HIS A 47 12.95 6.48 0.25
CA HIS A 47 12.96 6.13 1.66
C HIS A 47 13.40 4.68 1.92
N ALA A 48 12.96 3.74 1.09
CA ALA A 48 13.36 2.34 1.20
C ALA A 48 14.87 2.14 0.95
N ARG A 49 15.48 2.88 0.02
CA ARG A 49 16.93 2.83 -0.21
C ARG A 49 17.72 3.46 0.93
N ASP A 50 17.24 4.58 1.46
CA ASP A 50 17.96 5.35 2.48
C ASP A 50 17.88 4.71 3.86
N ILE A 51 16.74 4.07 4.20
CA ILE A 51 16.45 3.55 5.54
C ILE A 51 16.31 2.02 5.58
N GLY A 52 15.88 1.39 4.48
CA GLY A 52 15.51 -0.03 4.45
C GLY A 52 16.67 -1.02 4.51
N GLY A 53 17.92 -0.55 4.42
CA GLY A 53 19.12 -1.36 4.49
C GLY A 53 19.90 -1.41 3.17
N PRO A 54 21.17 -1.85 3.20
CA PRO A 54 21.98 -1.96 2.00
C PRO A 54 21.30 -2.90 0.98
N PRO A 55 21.49 -2.65 -0.33
CA PRO A 55 20.97 -3.53 -1.36
C PRO A 55 21.42 -4.97 -1.06
N LEU A 56 20.49 -5.92 -1.16
CA LEU A 56 20.81 -7.34 -1.11
C LEU A 56 21.86 -7.60 -2.21
N ASP A 57 22.99 -8.20 -1.82
CA ASP A 57 24.09 -8.55 -2.73
C ASP A 57 23.53 -9.37 -3.92
N PRO A 58 23.93 -9.09 -5.17
CA PRO A 58 23.37 -9.72 -6.37
C PRO A 58 23.73 -11.20 -6.53
#